data_AF-A0A257AR78-F1
#
_entry.id   AF-A0A257AR78-F1
#
_cell.length_a   1.000
_cell.length_b   1.000
_cell.length_c   1.000
_cell.angle_alpha   90.00
_cell.angle_beta   90.00
_cell.angle_gamma   90.00
#
_symmetry.space_group_name_H-M   'P 1'
#
loop_
_entity.id
_entity.type
_entity.pdbx_description
1 polymer ?
#
loop_
_entity_poly.entity_id
_entity_poly.type
_entity_poly.pdbx_seq_one_letter_code
_entity_poly.pdbx_strand_id
1 'polypeptide(L)'
;MLEDFLEIQALNVMNRERFNGAKEGGRKVLLLPHCARKYMDNRCKAIFDPSIPTYICQHCSPDCLINQAVTLAEERGYDVYVIPGGSCVPKILASRRYEAVVGVACGMELMLGYQITKQFGIPAQGLPLLKNGCANTWFDVKALERIL
;
A
#
# COMPACT_ATOMS: atom_id res chain seq x y z
N MET A 1 -10.92 -7.06 -12.42
CA MET A 1 -12.16 -7.74 -12.82
C MET A 1 -12.95 -8.09 -11.56
N LEU A 2 -14.22 -8.52 -11.63
CA LEU A 2 -14.97 -8.97 -10.45
C LEU A 2 -14.26 -10.15 -9.75
N GLU A 3 -13.65 -11.03 -10.55
CA GLU A 3 -12.87 -12.18 -10.10
C GLU A 3 -11.72 -11.75 -9.16
N ASP A 4 -10.85 -10.83 -9.62
CA ASP A 4 -9.77 -10.30 -8.77
C ASP A 4 -10.28 -9.76 -7.43
N PHE A 5 -11.42 -9.06 -7.45
CA PHE A 5 -11.99 -8.49 -6.24
C PHE A 5 -12.41 -9.57 -5.24
N LEU A 6 -13.09 -10.63 -5.70
CA LEU A 6 -13.50 -11.75 -4.86
C LEU A 6 -12.29 -12.49 -4.29
N GLU A 7 -11.25 -12.70 -5.11
CA GLU A 7 -10.03 -13.37 -4.68
C GLU A 7 -9.28 -12.55 -3.63
N ILE A 8 -9.16 -11.23 -3.82
CA ILE A 8 -8.57 -10.32 -2.83
C ILE A 8 -9.36 -10.35 -1.51
N GLN A 9 -10.69 -10.35 -1.55
CA GLN A 9 -11.49 -10.45 -0.33
C GLN A 9 -11.29 -11.79 0.39
N ALA A 10 -11.20 -12.90 -0.36
CA ALA A 10 -10.88 -14.21 0.23
C ALA A 10 -9.50 -14.19 0.91
N LEU A 11 -8.48 -13.65 0.24
CA LEU A 11 -7.13 -13.52 0.79
C LEU A 11 -7.09 -12.60 2.02
N ASN A 12 -7.83 -11.49 2.01
CA ASN A 12 -7.99 -10.60 3.16
C ASN A 12 -8.55 -11.38 4.36
N VAL A 13 -9.63 -12.16 4.16
CA VAL A 13 -10.24 -12.97 5.22
C VAL A 13 -9.25 -14.01 5.76
N MET A 14 -8.58 -14.75 4.87
CA MET A 14 -7.62 -15.79 5.25
C MET A 14 -6.41 -15.26 6.02
N ASN A 15 -5.96 -14.04 5.72
CA ASN A 15 -4.81 -13.43 6.39
C ASN A 15 -5.17 -12.63 7.64
N ARG A 16 -6.46 -12.36 7.89
CA ARG A 16 -6.91 -11.40 8.92
C ARG A 16 -6.39 -11.71 10.31
N GLU A 17 -6.51 -12.94 10.77
CA GLU A 17 -6.06 -13.33 12.11
C GLU A 17 -4.55 -13.14 12.28
N ARG A 18 -3.77 -13.60 11.30
CA ARG A 18 -2.30 -13.45 11.32
C ARG A 18 -1.87 -11.99 11.22
N PHE A 19 -2.59 -11.19 10.42
CA PHE A 19 -2.34 -9.76 10.25
C PHE A 19 -2.62 -9.00 11.56
N ASN A 20 -3.74 -9.26 12.20
CA ASN A 20 -4.11 -8.65 13.50
C ASN A 20 -3.21 -9.14 14.64
N GLY A 21 -2.68 -10.36 14.54
CA GLY A 21 -1.72 -10.94 15.48
C GLY A 21 -0.28 -10.45 15.31
N ALA A 22 -0.03 -9.42 14.48
CA ALA A 22 1.28 -8.78 14.39
C ALA A 22 1.74 -8.34 15.79
N LYS A 23 3.00 -8.65 16.12
CA LYS A 23 3.54 -8.41 17.46
C LYS A 23 3.44 -6.94 17.85
N GLU A 24 3.16 -6.69 19.12
CA GLU A 24 3.25 -5.35 19.70
C GLU A 24 4.66 -4.77 19.48
N GLY A 25 4.73 -3.54 18.95
CA GLY A 25 6.00 -2.91 18.54
C GLY A 25 6.59 -3.43 17.21
N GLY A 26 5.92 -4.36 16.53
CA GLY A 26 6.31 -4.85 15.22
C GLY A 26 6.17 -3.78 14.14
N ARG A 27 7.12 -3.72 13.19
CA ARG A 27 7.05 -2.77 12.07
C ARG A 27 5.96 -3.20 11.09
N LYS A 28 5.12 -2.25 10.69
CA LYS A 28 4.08 -2.43 9.69
C LYS A 28 4.38 -1.54 8.50
N VAL A 29 4.02 -1.95 7.29
CA VAL A 29 4.24 -1.15 6.09
C VAL A 29 2.97 -1.00 5.27
N LEU A 30 2.72 0.21 4.81
CA LEU A 30 1.68 0.54 3.84
C LEU A 30 2.33 0.85 2.49
N LEU A 31 1.89 0.15 1.45
CA LEU A 31 2.33 0.32 0.07
C LEU A 31 1.20 0.97 -0.73
N LEU A 32 1.45 2.20 -1.20
CA LEU A 32 0.48 3.02 -1.92
C LEU A 32 0.82 3.12 -3.41
N PRO A 33 -0.16 3.25 -4.31
CA PRO A 33 0.09 3.27 -5.74
C PRO A 33 0.43 4.69 -6.20
N HIS A 34 1.53 4.85 -6.96
CA HIS A 34 1.94 6.17 -7.44
C HIS A 34 0.86 6.88 -8.27
N CYS A 35 0.00 6.11 -8.96
CA CYS A 35 -1.02 6.63 -9.86
C CYS A 35 -2.21 7.29 -9.14
N ALA A 36 -2.33 7.13 -7.82
CA ALA A 36 -3.35 7.78 -6.99
C ALA A 36 -2.90 9.14 -6.43
N ARG A 37 -1.67 9.59 -6.75
CA ARG A 37 -1.27 10.98 -6.47
C ARG A 37 -2.20 11.94 -7.22
N LYS A 38 -2.52 13.06 -6.58
CA LYS A 38 -3.38 14.10 -7.18
C LYS A 38 -2.74 14.71 -8.43
N TYR A 39 -1.42 14.88 -8.40
CA TYR A 39 -0.64 15.44 -9.50
C TYR A 39 0.52 14.51 -9.84
N MET A 40 0.78 14.31 -11.15
CA MET A 40 1.94 13.55 -11.65
C MET A 40 3.08 14.45 -12.17
N ASP A 41 2.94 15.75 -11.95
CA ASP A 41 3.90 16.78 -12.34
C ASP A 41 4.51 17.47 -11.11
N ASN A 42 5.19 18.59 -11.34
CA ASN A 42 5.90 19.36 -10.32
C ASN A 42 5.01 19.98 -9.21
N ARG A 43 3.68 19.86 -9.31
CA ARG A 43 2.76 20.24 -8.23
C ARG A 43 2.80 19.22 -7.09
N CYS A 44 3.04 17.94 -7.40
CA CYS A 44 3.35 16.97 -6.36
C CYS A 44 4.78 17.21 -5.87
N LYS A 45 4.94 17.37 -4.56
CA LYS A 45 6.26 17.56 -3.93
C LYS A 45 6.89 16.28 -3.41
N ALA A 46 6.33 15.11 -3.76
CA ALA A 46 6.89 13.84 -3.32
C ALA A 46 8.34 13.67 -3.81
N ILE A 47 9.21 13.21 -2.92
CA ILE A 47 10.64 13.02 -3.20
C ILE A 47 10.84 11.58 -3.66
N PHE A 48 11.52 11.39 -4.79
CA PHE A 48 11.86 10.06 -5.28
C PHE A 48 13.16 9.56 -4.63
N ASP A 49 13.11 8.38 -4.03
CA ASP A 49 14.29 7.65 -3.56
C ASP A 49 14.71 6.65 -4.65
N PRO A 50 15.88 6.84 -5.30
CA PRO A 50 16.36 5.90 -6.31
C PRO A 50 16.94 4.60 -5.71
N SER A 51 17.27 4.58 -4.41
CA SER A 51 17.86 3.41 -3.74
C SER A 51 16.85 2.27 -3.66
N ILE A 52 15.60 2.57 -3.32
CA ILE A 52 14.43 1.69 -3.49
C ILE A 52 13.43 2.52 -4.27
N PRO A 53 13.15 2.22 -5.55
CA PRO A 53 12.49 3.13 -6.48
C PRO A 53 11.05 3.43 -6.05
N THR A 54 10.93 4.41 -5.16
CA THR A 54 9.73 4.76 -4.39
C THR A 54 9.68 6.27 -4.20
N TYR A 55 8.48 6.77 -3.88
CA TYR A 55 8.26 8.16 -3.56
C TYR A 55 7.89 8.29 -2.08
N ILE A 56 8.43 9.32 -1.45
CA ILE A 56 8.10 9.75 -0.09
C ILE A 56 7.15 10.94 -0.23
N CYS A 57 5.94 10.82 0.31
CA CYS A 57 4.97 11.92 0.28
C CYS A 57 5.51 13.10 1.10
N GLN A 58 5.22 14.32 0.65
CA GLN A 58 5.60 15.57 1.35
C GLN A 58 4.35 16.41 1.69
N HIS A 59 3.18 15.76 1.83
CA HIS A 59 1.91 16.37 2.25
C HIS A 59 1.49 17.65 1.49
N CYS A 60 1.80 17.73 0.19
CA CYS A 60 1.68 18.98 -0.57
C CYS A 60 0.24 19.46 -0.86
N SER A 61 -0.78 18.60 -0.68
CA SER A 61 -2.19 18.93 -0.93
C SER A 61 -3.10 18.13 0.01
N PRO A 62 -3.94 18.75 0.85
CA PRO A 62 -4.75 18.06 1.87
C PRO A 62 -5.85 17.16 1.29
N ASP A 63 -6.32 17.46 0.09
CA ASP A 63 -7.32 16.67 -0.63
C ASP A 63 -6.71 15.57 -1.53
N CYS A 64 -5.39 15.33 -1.44
CA CYS A 64 -4.75 14.22 -2.14
C CYS A 64 -4.95 12.91 -1.36
N LEU A 65 -5.48 11.88 -2.02
CA LEU A 65 -5.70 10.56 -1.41
C LEU A 65 -4.42 9.94 -0.84
N ILE A 66 -3.29 10.11 -1.53
CA ILE A 66 -1.99 9.66 -1.03
C ILE A 66 -1.60 10.41 0.24
N ASN A 67 -1.80 11.73 0.30
CA ASN A 67 -1.53 12.50 1.52
C ASN A 67 -2.38 12.00 2.68
N GLN A 68 -3.70 11.87 2.47
CA GLN A 68 -4.63 11.38 3.49
C GLN A 68 -4.24 9.99 4.01
N ALA A 69 -3.89 9.07 3.10
CA ALA A 69 -3.47 7.73 3.45
C ALA A 69 -2.13 7.69 4.19
N VAL A 70 -1.15 8.52 3.78
CA VAL A 70 0.15 8.61 4.44
C VAL A 70 -0.01 9.14 5.86
N THR A 71 -0.70 10.27 6.05
CA THR A 71 -0.96 10.85 7.37
C THR A 71 -1.64 9.85 8.30
N LEU A 72 -2.71 9.20 7.83
CA LEU A 72 -3.42 8.18 8.59
C LEU A 72 -2.53 7.00 9.00
N ALA A 73 -1.67 6.55 8.10
CA ALA A 73 -0.81 5.40 8.34
C ALA A 73 0.36 5.73 9.28
N GLU A 74 0.96 6.92 9.15
CA GLU A 74 2.01 7.42 10.03
C GLU A 74 1.51 7.58 11.47
N GLU A 75 0.29 8.12 11.67
CA GLU A 75 -0.38 8.20 12.98
C GLU A 75 -0.55 6.82 13.64
N ARG A 76 -0.61 5.74 12.84
CA ARG A 76 -0.74 4.35 13.30
C ARG A 76 0.57 3.56 13.30
N GLY A 77 1.69 4.26 13.12
CA GLY A 77 3.05 3.70 13.17
C GLY A 77 3.42 2.81 11.98
N TYR A 78 2.83 3.03 10.80
CA TYR A 78 3.24 2.37 9.57
C TYR A 78 4.39 3.11 8.90
N ASP A 79 5.39 2.37 8.42
CA ASP A 79 6.26 2.87 7.36
C ASP A 79 5.43 2.98 6.07
N VAL A 80 5.58 4.06 5.28
CA VAL A 80 4.78 4.27 4.07
C VAL A 80 5.67 4.44 2.84
N TYR A 81 5.37 3.69 1.78
CA TYR A 81 6.04 3.83 0.49
C TYR A 81 5.00 4.05 -0.61
N VAL A 82 5.20 5.07 -1.43
CA VAL A 82 4.41 5.27 -2.65
C VAL A 82 5.19 4.67 -3.81
N ILE A 83 4.68 3.62 -4.44
CA ILE A 83 5.45 2.80 -5.37
C ILE A 83 4.94 2.93 -6.82
N PRO A 84 5.84 3.02 -7.82
CA PRO A 84 5.45 3.06 -9.23
C PRO A 84 4.88 1.72 -9.73
N GLY A 85 5.27 0.60 -9.11
CA GLY A 85 4.78 -0.74 -9.39
C GLY A 85 5.38 -1.79 -8.44
N GLY A 86 4.92 -3.04 -8.53
CA GLY A 86 5.25 -4.12 -7.60
C GLY A 86 6.70 -4.61 -7.57
N SER A 87 7.53 -4.26 -8.57
CA SER A 87 8.93 -4.74 -8.67
C SER A 87 9.82 -4.32 -7.51
N CYS A 88 9.48 -3.23 -6.82
CA CYS A 88 10.24 -2.74 -5.66
C CYS A 88 9.84 -3.40 -4.34
N VAL A 89 8.70 -4.10 -4.29
CA VAL A 89 8.15 -4.69 -3.06
C VAL A 89 9.13 -5.64 -2.38
N PRO A 90 9.80 -6.60 -3.07
CA PRO A 90 10.77 -7.48 -2.41
C PRO A 90 11.92 -6.72 -1.76
N LYS A 91 12.37 -5.61 -2.38
CA LYS A 91 13.44 -4.76 -1.85
C LYS A 91 12.99 -3.98 -0.62
N ILE A 92 11.75 -3.48 -0.62
CA ILE A 92 11.15 -2.86 0.57
C ILE A 92 11.09 -3.86 1.71
N LEU A 93 10.53 -5.05 1.48
CA LEU A 93 10.35 -6.08 2.51
C LEU A 93 11.68 -6.66 3.01
N ALA A 94 12.74 -6.64 2.20
CA ALA A 94 14.09 -7.03 2.63
C ALA A 94 14.84 -5.93 3.39
N SER A 95 14.46 -4.66 3.23
CA SER A 95 15.16 -3.53 3.86
C SER A 95 14.97 -3.47 5.38
N ARG A 96 13.85 -3.99 5.88
CA ARG A 96 13.46 -4.00 7.30
C ARG A 96 12.62 -5.24 7.58
N ARG A 97 12.63 -5.70 8.84
CA ARG A 97 11.77 -6.80 9.27
C ARG A 97 10.35 -6.29 9.56
N TYR A 98 9.44 -6.47 8.60
CA TYR A 98 8.02 -6.16 8.78
C TYR A 98 7.23 -7.36 9.28
N GLU A 99 6.29 -7.11 10.18
CA GLU A 99 5.38 -8.11 10.73
C GLU A 99 4.00 -8.09 10.03
N ALA A 100 3.67 -7.00 9.33
CA ALA A 100 2.43 -6.90 8.54
C ALA A 100 2.58 -5.93 7.35
N VAL A 101 1.86 -6.21 6.26
CA VAL A 101 1.84 -5.40 5.03
C VAL A 101 0.40 -5.03 4.66
N VAL A 102 0.16 -3.77 4.33
CA VAL A 102 -1.05 -3.33 3.64
C VAL A 102 -0.68 -2.85 2.24
N GLY A 103 -1.35 -3.39 1.23
CA GLY A 103 -1.18 -2.96 -0.16
C GLY A 103 -2.44 -2.28 -0.69
N VAL A 104 -2.28 -1.16 -1.41
CA VAL A 104 -3.36 -0.51 -2.15
C VAL A 104 -2.99 -0.50 -3.63
N ALA A 105 -3.70 -1.24 -4.47
CA ALA A 105 -3.39 -1.33 -5.90
C ALA A 105 -4.56 -1.89 -6.74
N CYS A 106 -4.35 -2.03 -8.05
CA CYS A 106 -5.27 -2.76 -8.91
C CYS A 106 -5.23 -4.27 -8.59
N GLY A 107 -6.21 -5.02 -9.10
CA GLY A 107 -6.35 -6.46 -8.85
C GLY A 107 -5.06 -7.25 -9.08
N MET A 108 -4.48 -7.10 -10.27
CA MET A 108 -3.26 -7.81 -10.68
C MET A 108 -2.07 -7.52 -9.76
N GLU A 109 -1.84 -6.25 -9.40
CA GLU A 109 -0.73 -5.86 -8.53
C GLU A 109 -0.92 -6.36 -7.09
N LEU A 110 -2.16 -6.39 -6.59
CA LEU A 110 -2.45 -6.97 -5.27
C LEU A 110 -2.18 -8.48 -5.25
N MET A 111 -2.56 -9.20 -6.31
CA MET A 111 -2.28 -10.63 -6.42
C MET A 111 -0.78 -10.92 -6.47
N LEU A 112 -0.01 -10.15 -7.23
CA LEU A 112 1.45 -10.21 -7.21
C LEU A 112 2.02 -9.90 -5.82
N GLY A 113 1.49 -8.85 -5.17
CA GLY A 113 1.86 -8.48 -3.81
C GLY A 113 1.66 -9.62 -2.82
N TYR A 114 0.51 -10.31 -2.87
CA TYR A 114 0.24 -11.48 -2.03
C TYR A 114 1.20 -12.64 -2.25
N GLN A 115 1.59 -12.90 -3.50
CA GLN A 115 2.60 -13.92 -3.80
C GLN A 115 3.94 -13.56 -3.16
N ILE A 116 4.35 -12.29 -3.25
CA ILE A 116 5.59 -11.79 -2.65
C ILE A 116 5.52 -11.88 -1.12
N THR A 117 4.48 -11.36 -0.47
CA THR A 117 4.38 -11.39 1.00
C THR A 117 4.33 -12.82 1.54
N LYS A 118 3.69 -13.75 0.81
CA LYS A 118 3.72 -15.18 1.12
C LYS A 118 5.15 -15.75 1.11
N GLN A 119 5.99 -15.39 0.14
CA GLN A 119 7.40 -15.82 0.09
C GLN A 119 8.21 -15.30 1.29
N PHE A 120 7.92 -14.07 1.74
CA PHE A 120 8.54 -13.49 2.93
C PHE A 120 7.92 -13.98 4.26
N GLY A 121 6.83 -14.75 4.20
CA GLY A 121 6.11 -15.24 5.38
C GLY A 121 5.33 -14.16 6.14
N ILE A 122 5.10 -12.99 5.54
CA ILE A 122 4.48 -11.83 6.18
C ILE A 122 2.97 -11.80 5.86
N PRO A 123 2.07 -11.72 6.85
CA PRO A 123 0.65 -11.56 6.59
C PRO A 123 0.34 -10.21 5.94
N ALA A 124 -0.61 -10.19 5.01
CA ALA A 124 -0.97 -9.00 4.26
C ALA A 124 -2.48 -8.78 4.17
N GLN A 125 -2.88 -7.52 4.02
CA GLN A 125 -4.22 -7.10 3.61
C GLN A 125 -4.10 -6.24 2.34
N GLY A 126 -5.08 -6.36 1.46
CA GLY A 126 -5.17 -5.64 0.20
C GLY A 126 -6.42 -4.79 0.10
N LEU A 127 -6.26 -3.52 -0.29
CA LEU A 127 -7.35 -2.63 -0.65
C LEU A 127 -7.37 -2.39 -2.16
N PRO A 128 -8.37 -2.91 -2.89
CA PRO A 128 -8.49 -2.67 -4.32
C PRO A 128 -8.76 -1.19 -4.61
N LEU A 129 -8.19 -0.69 -5.71
CA LEU A 129 -8.60 0.59 -6.30
C LEU A 129 -10.07 0.51 -6.77
N LEU A 130 -10.84 1.56 -6.52
CA LEU A 130 -12.19 1.73 -7.05
C LEU A 130 -12.19 2.10 -8.53
N LYS A 131 -11.13 2.77 -8.98
CA LYS A 131 -10.88 3.09 -10.39
C LYS A 131 -9.41 2.90 -10.71
N ASN A 132 -9.14 2.10 -11.74
CA ASN A 132 -7.82 1.86 -12.28
C ASN A 132 -7.49 2.85 -13.41
N GLY A 133 -6.21 3.07 -13.65
CA GLY A 133 -5.72 3.99 -14.67
C GLY A 133 -4.26 4.38 -14.43
N CYS A 134 -3.64 5.01 -15.43
CA CYS A 134 -2.27 5.53 -15.31
C CYS A 134 -2.21 6.85 -14.51
N ALA A 135 -3.35 7.50 -14.30
CA ALA A 135 -3.54 8.67 -13.44
C ALA A 135 -5.02 8.75 -13.04
N ASN A 136 -5.35 9.60 -12.05
CA ASN A 136 -6.71 9.79 -11.54
C ASN A 136 -7.36 8.48 -11.04
N THR A 137 -6.54 7.60 -10.45
CA THR A 137 -7.04 6.44 -9.70
C THR A 137 -7.46 6.88 -8.31
N TRP A 138 -8.43 6.18 -7.74
CA TRP A 138 -8.90 6.47 -6.38
C TRP A 138 -9.29 5.20 -5.67
N PHE A 139 -9.18 5.25 -4.34
CA PHE A 139 -9.55 4.21 -3.39
C PHE A 139 -10.30 4.85 -2.24
N ASP A 140 -11.04 4.04 -1.47
CA ASP A 140 -11.78 4.52 -0.30
C ASP A 140 -10.84 4.63 0.92
N VAL A 141 -10.53 5.86 1.33
CA VAL A 141 -9.70 6.14 2.51
C VAL A 141 -10.37 5.63 3.79
N LYS A 142 -11.71 5.64 3.89
CA LYS A 142 -12.41 5.07 5.06
C LYS A 142 -12.32 3.55 5.10
N ALA A 143 -12.19 2.90 3.94
CA ALA A 143 -11.94 1.46 3.88
C ALA A 143 -10.49 1.16 4.29
N LEU A 144 -9.53 1.98 3.85
CA LEU A 144 -8.14 1.89 4.30
C LEU A 144 -8.04 2.04 5.83
N GLU A 145 -8.77 3.02 6.38
CA GLU A 145 -8.85 3.26 7.83
C GLU A 145 -9.36 2.05 8.62
N ARG A 146 -10.22 1.22 8.04
CA ARG A 146 -10.69 0.00 8.71
C ARG A 146 -9.67 -1.14 8.67
N ILE A 147 -8.68 -1.06 7.78
CA ILE A 147 -7.63 -2.07 7.61
C ILE A 147 -6.41 -1.76 8.50
N LEU A 148 -6.03 -0.48 8.61
CA LEU A 148 -4.86 -0.01 9.38
C LEU A 148 -5.11 0.02 10.89
#